data_AF-A0A381N1D6-F1
#
_entry.id   AF-A0A381N1D6-F1
#
_cell.length_a   1.000
_cell.length_b   1.000
_cell.length_c   1.000
_cell.angle_alpha   90.00
_cell.angle_beta   90.00
_cell.angle_gamma   90.00
#
_symmetry.space_group_name_H-M   'P 1'
#
loop_
_entity.id
_entity.type
_entity.pdbx_description
1 polymer ?
#
loop_
_entity_poly.entity_id
_entity_poly.type
_entity_poly.pdbx_seq_one_letter_code
_entity_poly.pdbx_strand_id
1 'polypeptide(L)'
;MEDISRIRSAIEKNGKRFLNRIYTREEQTYCQSKADPAMHFAGRFCAKEAMIKALKSSGVKDPISWTAIEIEAAAGGEPRVNLHGKIHGACRISISHTRTQALAFALYLPGR
;
A
#
# COMPACT_ATOMS: atom_id res chain seq x y z
N MET A 1 -2.40 -1.35 -11.06
CA MET A 1 -3.81 -0.91 -11.19
C MET A 1 -4.65 -2.01 -10.56
N GLU A 2 -5.68 -1.65 -9.82
CA GLU A 2 -6.60 -2.57 -9.16
C GLU A 2 -8.03 -2.04 -9.28
N ASP A 3 -9.00 -2.95 -9.35
CA ASP A 3 -10.42 -2.61 -9.32
C ASP A 3 -10.89 -2.45 -7.87
N ILE A 4 -11.51 -1.31 -7.55
CA ILE A 4 -11.97 -1.00 -6.19
C ILE A 4 -13.03 -2.01 -5.73
N SER A 5 -13.87 -2.52 -6.63
CA SER A 5 -14.89 -3.51 -6.31
C SER A 5 -14.29 -4.83 -5.79
N ARG A 6 -13.13 -5.23 -6.30
CA ARG A 6 -12.44 -6.45 -5.84
C ARG A 6 -11.95 -6.31 -4.41
N ILE A 7 -11.39 -5.15 -4.07
CA ILE A 7 -10.95 -4.84 -2.71
C ILE A 7 -12.16 -4.75 -1.78
N ARG A 8 -13.24 -4.10 -2.22
CA ARG A 8 -14.49 -4.01 -1.46
C ARG A 8 -15.04 -5.41 -1.14
N SER A 9 -15.20 -6.27 -2.15
CA SER A 9 -15.66 -7.64 -1.95
C SER A 9 -14.72 -8.47 -1.09
N ALA A 10 -13.40 -8.26 -1.17
CA ALA A 10 -12.44 -8.97 -0.32
C ALA A 10 -12.59 -8.57 1.16
N ILE A 11 -12.82 -7.27 1.43
CA ILE A 11 -13.09 -6.75 2.77
C ILE A 11 -14.42 -7.28 3.29
N GLU A 12 -15.49 -7.26 2.49
CA GLU A 12 -16.81 -7.76 2.88
C GLU A 12 -16.77 -9.26 3.21
N LYS A 13 -16.07 -10.07 2.39
CA LYS A 13 -16.01 -11.53 2.56
C LYS A 13 -15.10 -11.97 3.71
N ASN A 14 -13.97 -11.30 3.93
CA ASN A 14 -12.91 -11.76 4.83
C ASN A 14 -12.67 -10.84 6.04
N GLY A 15 -13.26 -9.65 6.04
CA GLY A 15 -13.18 -8.66 7.12
C GLY A 15 -11.76 -8.42 7.61
N LYS A 16 -11.60 -8.48 8.94
CA LYS A 16 -10.33 -8.22 9.64
C LYS A 16 -9.20 -9.16 9.19
N ARG A 17 -9.48 -10.39 8.75
CA ARG A 17 -8.43 -11.32 8.30
C ARG A 17 -7.72 -10.80 7.06
N PHE A 18 -8.48 -10.27 6.09
CA PHE A 18 -7.89 -9.64 4.90
C PHE A 18 -7.16 -8.37 5.27
N LEU A 19 -7.77 -7.51 6.08
CA LEU A 19 -7.18 -6.24 6.48
C LEU A 19 -5.85 -6.41 7.22
N ASN A 20 -5.82 -7.27 8.25
CA ASN A 20 -4.63 -7.50 9.07
C ASN A 20 -3.49 -8.19 8.32
N ARG A 21 -3.78 -8.87 7.20
CA ARG A 21 -2.74 -9.48 6.36
C ARG A 21 -1.98 -8.44 5.53
N ILE A 22 -2.66 -7.36 5.13
CA ILE A 22 -2.15 -6.45 4.09
C ILE A 22 -1.76 -5.08 4.68
N TYR A 23 -2.55 -4.58 5.62
CA TYR A 23 -2.46 -3.21 6.11
C TYR A 23 -2.03 -3.16 7.57
N THR A 24 -1.19 -2.18 7.90
CA THR A 24 -0.86 -1.85 9.30
C THR A 24 -2.10 -1.30 10.02
N ARG A 25 -2.02 -1.17 11.34
CA ARG A 25 -3.13 -0.65 12.14
C ARG A 25 -3.41 0.82 11.80
N GLU A 26 -2.35 1.57 11.53
CA GLU A 26 -2.32 2.97 11.16
C GLU A 26 -3.01 3.17 9.81
N GLU A 27 -2.68 2.32 8.82
CA GLU A 27 -3.34 2.33 7.51
C GLU A 27 -4.82 1.98 7.60
N GLN A 28 -5.18 0.98 8.41
CA GLN A 28 -6.58 0.61 8.64
C GLN A 28 -7.36 1.77 9.26
N THR A 29 -6.79 2.40 10.29
CA THR A 29 -7.38 3.56 10.97
C THR A 29 -7.60 4.72 9.98
N TYR A 30 -6.58 5.04 9.18
CA TYR A 30 -6.69 6.08 8.16
C TYR A 30 -7.77 5.76 7.13
N CYS A 31 -7.79 4.54 6.56
CA CYS A 31 -8.73 4.22 5.48
C CYS A 31 -10.17 4.19 6.00
N GLN A 32 -10.38 3.69 7.21
CA GLN A 32 -11.71 3.66 7.85
C GLN A 32 -12.23 5.06 8.20
N SER A 33 -11.36 6.06 8.36
CA SER A 33 -11.76 7.44 8.64
C SER A 33 -12.24 8.20 7.40
N LYS A 34 -12.24 7.59 6.21
CA LYS A 34 -12.57 8.25 4.94
C LYS A 34 -13.98 7.89 4.49
N ALA A 35 -14.55 8.75 3.64
CA ALA A 35 -15.91 8.60 3.12
C ALA A 35 -16.12 7.29 2.33
N ASP A 36 -15.13 6.87 1.54
CA ASP A 36 -15.11 5.55 0.88
C ASP A 36 -13.85 4.77 1.30
N PRO A 37 -13.92 3.97 2.38
CA PRO A 37 -12.77 3.21 2.86
C PRO A 37 -12.20 2.26 1.81
N ALA A 38 -13.04 1.64 0.98
CA ALA A 38 -12.60 0.67 -0.01
C ALA A 38 -11.70 1.30 -1.08
N MET A 39 -12.03 2.53 -1.51
CA MET A 39 -11.22 3.32 -2.44
C MET A 39 -9.82 3.60 -1.87
N HIS A 40 -9.75 3.99 -0.59
CA HIS A 40 -8.46 4.24 0.07
C HIS A 40 -7.66 2.95 0.28
N PHE A 41 -8.30 1.86 0.71
CA PHE A 41 -7.65 0.55 0.80
C PHE A 41 -7.11 0.07 -0.54
N ALA A 42 -7.83 0.28 -1.64
CA ALA A 42 -7.38 -0.08 -2.98
C ALA A 42 -6.15 0.73 -3.42
N GLY A 43 -6.12 2.03 -3.11
CA GLY A 43 -4.95 2.88 -3.35
C GLY A 43 -3.70 2.38 -2.62
N ARG A 44 -3.83 2.05 -1.32
CA ARG A 44 -2.71 1.47 -0.53
C ARG A 44 -2.30 0.09 -1.04
N PHE A 45 -3.26 -0.74 -1.43
CA PHE A 45 -2.97 -2.05 -2.02
C PHE A 45 -2.10 -1.92 -3.27
N CYS A 46 -2.51 -1.04 -4.20
CA CYS A 46 -1.73 -0.73 -5.40
C CYS A 46 -0.32 -0.23 -5.06
N ALA A 47 -0.20 0.69 -4.09
CA ALA A 47 1.10 1.24 -3.69
C ALA A 47 2.03 0.18 -3.11
N LYS A 48 1.50 -0.69 -2.21
CA LYS A 48 2.26 -1.81 -1.65
C LYS A 48 2.69 -2.79 -2.73
N GLU A 49 1.80 -3.16 -3.65
CA GLU A 49 2.18 -4.02 -4.78
C GLU A 49 3.28 -3.42 -5.64
N ALA A 50 3.16 -2.12 -5.98
CA ALA A 50 4.16 -1.42 -6.77
C ALA A 50 5.51 -1.40 -6.05
N MET A 51 5.53 -1.18 -4.73
CA MET A 51 6.74 -1.23 -3.92
C MET A 51 7.33 -2.65 -3.83
N ILE A 52 6.52 -3.68 -3.60
CA ILE A 52 6.98 -5.08 -3.60
C ILE A 52 7.66 -5.41 -4.93
N LYS A 53 7.07 -4.98 -6.05
CA LYS A 53 7.64 -5.19 -7.39
C LYS A 53 8.95 -4.43 -7.56
N ALA A 54 9.01 -3.16 -7.16
CA ALA A 54 10.22 -2.35 -7.23
C ALA A 54 11.39 -2.95 -6.42
N LEU A 55 11.10 -3.36 -5.17
CA LEU A 55 12.07 -4.03 -4.28
C LEU A 55 12.58 -5.36 -4.87
N LYS A 56 11.68 -6.18 -5.41
CA LYS A 56 12.08 -7.44 -6.06
C LYS A 56 12.92 -7.19 -7.31
N SER A 57 12.54 -6.22 -8.14
CA SER A 57 13.31 -5.87 -9.34
C SER A 57 14.69 -5.28 -9.03
N SER A 58 14.90 -4.72 -7.83
CA SER A 58 16.21 -4.25 -7.39
C SER A 58 17.08 -5.33 -6.76
N GLY A 59 16.64 -6.59 -6.74
CA GLY A 59 17.42 -7.73 -6.25
C GLY A 59 17.14 -8.17 -4.82
N VAL A 60 16.14 -7.61 -4.12
CA VAL A 60 15.71 -8.11 -2.81
C VAL A 60 15.08 -9.50 -2.98
N LYS A 61 15.71 -10.53 -2.41
CA LYS A 61 15.27 -11.94 -2.52
C LYS A 61 14.42 -12.40 -1.34
N ASP A 62 14.59 -11.78 -0.18
CA ASP A 62 13.87 -12.19 1.03
C ASP A 62 12.35 -12.00 0.87
N PRO A 63 11.53 -12.83 1.54
CA PRO A 63 10.09 -12.63 1.57
C PRO A 63 9.73 -11.26 2.15
N ILE A 64 8.89 -10.51 1.43
CA ILE A 64 8.44 -9.17 1.84
C ILE A 64 7.01 -9.29 2.37
N SER A 65 6.81 -9.03 3.66
CA SER A 65 5.47 -8.90 4.24
C SER A 65 4.80 -7.64 3.72
N TRP A 66 3.49 -7.69 3.47
CA TRP A 66 2.71 -6.50 3.10
C TRP A 66 2.77 -5.40 4.16
N THR A 67 2.78 -5.79 5.44
CA THR A 67 2.86 -4.86 6.57
C THR A 67 4.27 -4.33 6.80
N ALA A 68 5.28 -4.87 6.12
CA ALA A 68 6.62 -4.29 6.12
C ALA A 68 6.73 -3.03 5.24
N ILE A 69 5.72 -2.77 4.40
CA ILE A 69 5.63 -1.58 3.56
C ILE A 69 4.40 -0.80 4.02
N GLU A 70 4.57 0.22 4.85
CA GLU A 70 3.49 1.06 5.30
C GLU A 70 3.36 2.31 4.43
N ILE A 71 2.13 2.65 4.06
CA ILE A 71 1.78 3.82 3.26
C ILE A 71 1.11 4.87 4.15
N GLU A 72 1.92 5.82 4.60
CA GLU A 72 1.48 6.95 5.42
C GLU A 72 0.93 8.07 4.52
N ALA A 73 -0.16 8.70 4.94
CA ALA A 73 -0.58 9.98 4.36
C ALA A 73 0.02 11.11 5.21
N ALA A 74 1.02 11.80 4.66
CA ALA A 74 1.65 12.92 5.36
C ALA A 74 0.69 14.11 5.50
N ALA A 75 1.02 15.05 6.38
CA ALA A 75 0.21 16.24 6.64
C ALA A 75 -0.03 17.10 5.37
N GLY A 76 0.90 17.08 4.42
CA GLY A 76 0.75 17.76 3.12
C GLY A 76 -0.12 17.00 2.10
N GLY A 77 -0.63 15.83 2.47
CA GLY A 77 -1.44 14.97 1.61
C GLY A 77 -0.63 14.03 0.72
N GLU A 78 0.70 14.18 0.65
CA GLU A 78 1.55 13.29 -0.12
C GLU A 78 1.69 11.91 0.56
N PRO A 79 1.65 10.81 -0.22
CA PRO A 79 1.87 9.48 0.32
C PRO A 79 3.37 9.23 0.56
N ARG A 80 3.72 8.72 1.74
CA ARG A 80 5.09 8.33 2.12
C ARG A 80 5.16 6.84 2.39
N VAL A 81 6.29 6.23 2.04
CA VAL A 81 6.56 4.81 2.33
C VAL A 81 7.45 4.70 3.54
N ASN A 82 6.98 3.99 4.56
CA ASN A 82 7.77 3.60 5.70
C ASN A 82 8.07 2.10 5.57
N LEU A 83 9.36 1.76 5.39
CA LEU A 83 9.81 0.38 5.33
C LEU A 83 10.17 -0.10 6.74
N HIS A 84 9.50 -1.15 7.19
CA HIS A 84 9.78 -1.81 8.46
C HIS A 84 10.70 -3.02 8.26
N GLY A 85 11.56 -3.29 9.24
CA GLY A 85 12.47 -4.44 9.22
C GLY A 85 13.83 -4.12 8.60
N LYS A 86 14.38 -5.05 7.80
CA LYS A 86 15.78 -5.04 7.33
C LYS A 86 15.99 -4.38 5.95
N ILE A 87 14.91 -3.95 5.30
CA ILE A 87 14.99 -3.32 3.98
C ILE A 87 15.15 -1.82 4.18
N HIS A 88 16.23 -1.26 3.65
CA HIS A 88 16.56 0.15 3.77
C HIS A 88 16.84 0.76 2.39
N GLY A 89 16.40 1.99 2.19
CA GLY A 89 16.60 2.73 0.95
C GLY A 89 15.54 3.82 0.81
N ALA A 90 15.75 4.72 -0.16
CA ALA A 90 14.79 5.78 -0.42
C ALA A 90 13.65 5.24 -1.29
N CYS A 91 12.41 5.56 -0.89
CA CYS A 91 11.20 5.13 -1.59
C CYS A 91 10.38 6.36 -1.99
N ARG A 92 9.85 6.35 -3.21
CA ARG A 92 8.89 7.36 -3.68
C ARG A 92 7.72 6.66 -4.34
N ILE A 93 6.51 7.14 -4.07
CA ILE A 93 5.29 6.61 -4.65
C ILE A 93 4.36 7.72 -5.10
N SER A 94 3.47 7.39 -6.01
CA SER A 94 2.32 8.21 -6.37
C SER A 94 1.10 7.31 -6.47
N ILE A 95 -0.04 7.79 -5.95
CA ILE A 95 -1.31 7.06 -5.94
C ILE A 95 -2.36 7.91 -6.64
N SER A 96 -3.12 7.30 -7.54
CA SER A 96 -4.28 7.92 -8.16
C SER A 96 -5.44 6.94 -8.18
N HIS A 97 -6.67 7.45 -8.17
CA HIS A 97 -7.86 6.64 -8.28
C HIS A 97 -8.98 7.37 -9.01
N THR A 98 -9.88 6.59 -9.58
CA THR A 98 -11.17 7.02 -10.12
C THR A 98 -12.27 6.48 -9.21
N ARG A 99 -13.53 6.51 -9.68
CA ARG A 99 -14.65 5.86 -8.98
C ARG A 99 -14.53 4.34 -8.95
N THR A 100 -13.83 3.72 -9.89
CA THR A 100 -13.82 2.27 -10.09
C THR A 100 -12.43 1.64 -9.99
N GLN A 101 -11.37 2.42 -10.19
CA GLN A 101 -10.02 1.89 -10.27
C GLN A 101 -9.05 2.68 -9.41
N ALA A 102 -8.03 2.00 -8.89
CA ALA A 102 -6.87 2.61 -8.25
C ALA A 102 -5.60 2.22 -9.02
N LEU A 103 -4.59 3.09 -9.03
CA LEU A 103 -3.27 2.80 -9.57
C LEU A 103 -2.19 3.46 -8.70
N ALA A 104 -0.99 2.89 -8.75
CA ALA A 104 0.17 3.48 -8.10
C ALA A 104 1.43 3.23 -8.91
N PHE A 105 2.36 4.17 -8.82
CA PHE A 105 3.74 4.05 -9.28
C PHE A 105 4.68 4.05 -8.08
N ALA A 106 5.81 3.35 -8.22
CA ALA A 106 6.82 3.22 -7.17
C ALA A 106 8.22 3.35 -7.76
N LEU A 107 9.09 4.06 -7.04
CA LEU A 107 10.52 4.13 -7.26
C LEU A 107 11.22 3.73 -5.98
N TYR A 108 12.15 2.79 -6.09
CA TYR A 108 13.03 2.38 -5.00
C TYR A 108 14.48 2.65 -5.38
N LEU A 109 15.20 3.32 -4.49
CA LEU A 109 16.62 3.62 -4.60
C LEU A 109 17.34 2.93 -3.44
N PRO A 110 18.08 1.84 -3.70
CA PRO A 110 18.84 1.15 -2.66
C PRO A 110 19.78 2.10 -1.93
N GLY A 111 19.94 1.91 -0.62
CA GLY A 111 21.05 2.53 0.10
C GLY A 111 22.39 2.06 -0.48
N ARG A 112 23.39 2.96 -0.54
CA ARG A 112 24.76 2.58 -0.88
C ARG A 112 25.37 1.68 0.18
#